data_AF-A0A814WAP7-F1
#
_entry.id   AF-A0A814WAP7-F1
#
_cell.length_a   1.000
_cell.length_b   1.000
_cell.length_c   1.000
_cell.angle_alpha   90.00
_cell.angle_beta   90.00
_cell.angle_gamma   90.00
#
_symmetry.space_group_name_H-M   'P 1'
#
loop_
_entity.id
_entity.type
_entity.pdbx_description
1 polymer ?
#
loop_
_entity_poly.entity_id
_entity_poly.type
_entity_poly.pdbx_seq_one_letter_code
_entity_poly.pdbx_strand_id
1 'polypeptide(L)'
;MVGGNGRGNRTDQLNEPAGVIVDKETGSLVICDYGNRQVMRWSRQSSTKSGEMIIVNIACEGLTLDDPGFLYVSDSEKHEVRRYRKGETQETVVAGGNGQGDRLNQLNCPAHVFVDRDHSV
;
A
#
# COMPACT_ATOMS: atom_id res chain seq x y z
N MET A 1 9.95 10.07 -14.24
CA MET A 1 9.96 8.59 -14.18
C MET A 1 10.00 8.21 -12.71
N VAL A 2 9.14 7.29 -12.30
CA VAL A 2 9.10 6.77 -10.93
C VAL A 2 10.06 5.60 -10.79
N GLY A 3 10.85 5.55 -9.71
CA GLY A 3 11.80 4.46 -9.44
C GLY A 3 12.94 4.28 -10.46
N GLY A 4 13.22 5.29 -11.29
CA GLY A 4 14.14 5.19 -12.43
C GLY A 4 15.64 5.17 -12.08
N ASN A 5 16.01 5.13 -10.80
CA ASN A 5 17.40 5.20 -10.33
C ASN A 5 17.94 3.86 -9.82
N GLY A 6 17.37 2.75 -10.31
CA GLY A 6 17.77 1.39 -9.94
C GLY A 6 17.21 0.91 -8.60
N ARG A 7 17.50 -0.35 -8.26
CA ARG A 7 17.07 -0.99 -7.01
C ARG A 7 17.71 -0.29 -5.80
N GLY A 8 16.93 0.04 -4.78
CA GLY A 8 17.44 0.62 -3.53
C GLY A 8 16.35 1.17 -2.62
N ASN A 9 16.74 1.83 -1.54
CA ASN A 9 15.85 2.37 -0.50
C ASN A 9 15.87 3.90 -0.40
N ARG A 10 16.51 4.59 -1.34
CA ARG A 10 16.44 6.05 -1.45
C ARG A 10 15.05 6.47 -1.92
N THR A 11 14.66 7.71 -1.64
CA THR A 11 13.32 8.24 -2.00
C THR A 11 13.06 8.25 -3.51
N ASP A 12 14.10 8.16 -4.33
CA ASP A 12 14.02 8.13 -5.79
C ASP A 12 14.25 6.71 -6.38
N GLN A 13 14.27 5.68 -5.53
CA GLN A 13 14.46 4.27 -5.86
C GLN A 13 13.29 3.42 -5.36
N LEU A 14 13.19 2.20 -5.88
CA LEU A 14 12.27 1.17 -5.41
C LEU A 14 13.03 -0.16 -5.29
N ASN A 15 12.49 -1.10 -4.54
CA ASN A 15 13.03 -2.41 -4.29
C ASN A 15 11.91 -3.44 -4.35
N GLU A 16 11.88 -4.22 -5.44
CA GLU A 16 10.86 -5.25 -5.68
C GLU A 16 9.42 -4.73 -5.54
N PRO A 17 9.01 -3.63 -6.21
CA PRO A 17 7.66 -3.10 -6.04
C PRO A 17 6.60 -4.10 -6.54
N ALA A 18 5.56 -4.34 -5.73
CA ALA A 18 4.58 -5.40 -5.97
C ALA A 18 3.21 -4.89 -6.47
N GLY A 19 2.86 -3.64 -6.16
CA GLY A 19 1.55 -3.07 -6.46
C GLY A 19 1.61 -1.57 -6.64
N VAL A 20 0.74 -1.03 -7.48
CA VAL A 20 0.63 0.41 -7.75
C VAL A 20 -0.81 0.82 -8.06
N ILE A 21 -1.23 1.95 -7.53
CA ILE A 21 -2.49 2.62 -7.89
C ILE A 21 -2.26 4.10 -8.18
N VAL A 22 -3.26 4.71 -8.78
CA VAL A 22 -3.35 6.16 -8.96
C VAL A 22 -4.36 6.71 -7.97
N ASP A 23 -3.94 7.63 -7.11
CA ASP A 23 -4.86 8.51 -6.39
C ASP A 23 -5.49 9.46 -7.41
N LYS A 24 -6.77 9.26 -7.72
CA LYS A 24 -7.48 10.03 -8.75
C LYS A 24 -7.64 11.50 -8.39
N GLU A 25 -7.67 11.84 -7.10
CA GLU A 25 -7.84 13.21 -6.63
C GLU A 25 -6.56 14.03 -6.85
N THR A 26 -5.40 13.47 -6.49
CA THR A 26 -4.11 14.17 -6.59
C THR A 26 -3.34 13.86 -7.87
N GLY A 27 -3.71 12.79 -8.57
CA GLY A 27 -2.94 12.20 -9.66
C GLY A 27 -1.64 11.53 -9.21
N SER A 28 -1.41 11.33 -7.91
CA SER A 28 -0.19 10.68 -7.40
C SER A 28 -0.21 9.18 -7.63
N LEU A 29 0.98 8.58 -7.80
CA LEU A 29 1.12 7.13 -7.71
C LEU A 29 1.30 6.74 -6.24
N VAL A 30 0.66 5.65 -5.83
CA VAL A 30 0.89 5.00 -4.52
C VAL A 30 1.37 3.58 -4.80
N ILE A 31 2.53 3.22 -4.25
CA ILE A 31 3.30 2.05 -4.68
C ILE A 31 3.67 1.21 -3.45
N CYS A 32 3.35 -0.08 -3.50
CA CYS A 32 3.94 -1.07 -2.61
C CYS A 32 5.42 -1.22 -2.96
N ASP A 33 6.31 -0.78 -2.09
CA ASP A 33 7.74 -0.96 -2.23
C ASP A 33 8.17 -2.14 -1.34
N TYR A 34 7.69 -3.33 -1.74
CA TYR A 34 7.66 -4.57 -0.93
C TYR A 34 9.02 -4.93 -0.36
N GLY A 35 10.08 -4.91 -1.18
CA GLY A 35 11.43 -5.26 -0.73
C GLY A 35 12.01 -4.27 0.29
N ASN A 36 11.46 -3.06 0.39
CA ASN A 36 11.77 -2.09 1.44
C ASN A 36 10.74 -2.07 2.58
N ARG A 37 9.72 -2.93 2.54
CA ARG A 37 8.62 -3.05 3.52
C ARG A 37 7.93 -1.71 3.81
N GLN A 38 7.63 -0.97 2.74
CA GLN A 38 7.04 0.38 2.81
C GLN A 38 6.05 0.64 1.68
N VAL A 39 5.24 1.69 1.84
CA VAL A 39 4.41 2.25 0.77
C VAL A 39 4.88 3.66 0.46
N MET A 40 5.11 3.92 -0.83
CA MET A 40 5.61 5.19 -1.34
C MET A 40 4.52 5.93 -2.10
N ARG A 41 4.42 7.25 -1.91
CA ARG A 41 3.62 8.16 -2.74
C ARG A 41 4.54 8.99 -3.64
N TRP A 42 4.23 9.04 -4.93
CA TRP A 42 4.94 9.86 -5.91
C TRP A 42 3.98 10.80 -6.61
N SER A 43 4.14 12.10 -6.38
CA SER A 43 3.38 13.11 -7.12
C SER A 43 3.83 13.16 -8.57
N ARG A 44 2.88 13.09 -9.51
CA ARG A 44 3.13 13.27 -10.95
C ARG A 44 3.30 14.74 -11.35
N GLN A 45 2.94 15.66 -10.45
CA GLN A 45 3.03 17.10 -10.67
C GLN A 45 4.29 17.71 -10.05
N SER A 46 5.00 16.96 -9.19
CA SER A 46 6.26 17.43 -8.60
C SER A 46 7.38 17.48 -9.63
N SER A 47 8.17 18.55 -9.58
CA SER A 47 9.44 18.63 -10.31
C SER A 47 10.54 17.77 -9.67
N THR A 48 10.38 17.40 -8.40
CA THR A 48 11.28 16.47 -7.71
C THR A 48 10.95 15.03 -8.13
N LYS A 49 11.95 14.30 -8.63
CA LYS A 49 11.82 12.88 -8.99
C LYS A 49 12.00 11.98 -7.76
N SER A 50 11.36 12.34 -6.65
CA SER A 50 11.46 11.66 -5.36
C SER A 50 10.08 11.36 -4.80
N GLY A 51 9.92 10.18 -4.22
CA GLY A 51 8.75 9.78 -3.47
C GLY A 51 8.79 10.20 -2.02
N GLU A 52 7.61 10.12 -1.42
CA GLU A 52 7.37 10.27 0.00
C GLU A 52 6.99 8.91 0.58
N MET A 53 7.58 8.56 1.71
CA MET A 53 7.22 7.35 2.45
C MET A 53 5.95 7.64 3.26
N ILE A 54 4.88 6.89 3.00
CA ILE A 54 3.57 7.13 3.62
C ILE A 54 3.15 6.02 4.59
N ILE A 55 3.69 4.81 4.45
CA ILE A 55 3.49 3.67 5.38
C ILE A 55 4.81 2.91 5.51
N VAL A 56 5.14 2.46 6.72
CA VAL A 56 6.37 1.71 7.04
C VAL A 56 6.05 0.37 7.71
N ASN A 57 7.02 -0.54 7.72
CA ASN A 57 6.94 -1.85 8.38
C ASN A 57 5.74 -2.68 7.89
N ILE A 58 5.54 -2.70 6.57
CA ILE A 58 4.45 -3.40 5.90
C ILE A 58 4.97 -4.19 4.70
N ALA A 59 4.71 -5.50 4.66
CA ALA A 59 4.98 -6.32 3.48
C ALA A 59 3.83 -6.16 2.48
N CYS A 60 3.78 -4.97 1.86
CA CYS A 60 2.75 -4.57 0.92
C CYS A 60 2.86 -5.37 -0.37
N GLU A 61 1.86 -6.20 -0.68
CA GLU A 61 1.74 -6.85 -2.00
C GLU A 61 0.64 -6.22 -2.85
N GLY A 62 -0.43 -5.76 -2.22
CA GLY A 62 -1.58 -5.16 -2.87
C GLY A 62 -2.11 -3.96 -2.10
N LEU A 63 -2.63 -2.99 -2.84
CA LEU A 63 -3.23 -1.80 -2.28
C LEU A 63 -4.39 -1.30 -3.16
N THR A 64 -5.37 -0.63 -2.54
CA THR A 64 -6.47 0.04 -3.24
C THR A 64 -6.90 1.30 -2.48
N LEU A 65 -7.50 2.25 -3.19
CA LEU A 65 -8.10 3.46 -2.62
C LEU A 65 -9.61 3.42 -2.89
N ASP A 66 -10.41 3.70 -1.86
CA ASP A 66 -11.84 3.97 -2.04
C ASP A 66 -12.11 5.47 -2.30
N ASP A 67 -13.36 5.79 -2.68
CA ASP A 67 -13.77 7.16 -3.01
C ASP A 67 -13.66 8.14 -1.82
N PRO A 68 -13.92 7.75 -0.55
CA PRO A 68 -13.61 8.56 0.62
C PRO A 68 -12.12 8.79 0.89
N GLY A 69 -11.22 8.09 0.20
CA GLY A 69 -9.77 8.23 0.35
C GLY A 69 -9.17 7.34 1.45
N PHE A 70 -9.81 6.24 1.82
CA PHE A 70 -9.15 5.20 2.60
C PHE A 70 -8.27 4.33 1.70
N LEU A 71 -7.02 4.17 2.13
CA LEU A 71 -6.04 3.29 1.54
C LEU A 71 -6.09 1.95 2.26
N TYR A 72 -6.38 0.89 1.52
CA TYR A 72 -6.34 -0.48 2.03
C TYR A 72 -5.08 -1.14 1.52
N VAL A 73 -4.36 -1.83 2.40
CA VAL A 73 -3.08 -2.46 2.10
C VAL A 73 -3.06 -3.87 2.69
N SER A 74 -2.70 -4.86 1.88
CA SER A 74 -2.40 -6.20 2.37
C SER A 74 -1.00 -6.22 2.97
N ASP A 75 -0.87 -6.76 4.19
CA ASP A 75 0.42 -7.07 4.81
C ASP A 75 0.60 -8.59 4.75
N SER A 76 1.34 -9.08 3.76
CA SER A 76 1.39 -10.51 3.47
C SER A 76 2.12 -11.31 4.56
N GLU A 77 3.12 -10.70 5.21
CA GLU A 77 3.85 -11.29 6.34
C GLU A 77 3.03 -11.31 7.64
N LYS A 78 2.15 -10.33 7.85
CA LYS A 78 1.26 -10.30 9.02
C LYS A 78 -0.07 -11.00 8.79
N HIS A 79 -0.36 -11.42 7.56
CA HIS A 79 -1.60 -12.08 7.18
C HIS A 79 -2.83 -11.25 7.53
N GLU A 80 -2.81 -9.98 7.14
CA GLU A 80 -3.87 -9.02 7.46
C GLU A 80 -4.06 -7.99 6.35
N VAL A 81 -5.21 -7.33 6.35
CA VAL A 81 -5.48 -6.14 5.55
C VAL A 81 -5.67 -4.96 6.49
N ARG A 82 -4.89 -3.90 6.26
CA ARG A 82 -4.93 -2.66 7.03
C ARG A 82 -5.60 -1.57 6.22
N ARG A 83 -6.38 -0.74 6.89
CA ARG A 83 -6.99 0.48 6.37
C ARG A 83 -6.35 1.70 6.99
N TYR A 84 -6.01 2.68 6.16
CA TYR A 84 -5.43 3.97 6.52
C TYR A 84 -6.30 5.08 5.95
N ARG A 85 -6.56 6.12 6.73
CA ARG A 85 -7.18 7.33 6.18
C ARG A 85 -6.10 8.20 5.54
N LYS A 86 -6.34 8.71 4.33
CA LYS A 86 -5.38 9.57 3.63
C LYS A 86 -4.92 10.74 4.52
N GLY A 87 -3.61 10.85 4.71
CA GLY A 87 -3.00 11.90 5.54
C GLY A 87 -2.94 11.59 7.04
N GLU A 88 -3.51 10.47 7.49
CA GLU A 88 -3.44 10.02 8.87
C GLU A 88 -2.45 8.86 9.02
N THR A 89 -1.85 8.73 10.21
CA THR A 89 -0.95 7.62 10.57
C THR A 89 -1.68 6.50 11.29
N GLN A 90 -2.94 6.71 11.68
CA GLN A 90 -3.72 5.71 12.39
C GLN A 90 -4.24 4.65 11.43
N GLU A 91 -4.03 3.39 11.83
CA GLU A 91 -4.38 2.20 11.07
C GLU A 91 -5.49 1.42 11.76
N THR A 92 -6.22 0.63 10.98
CA THR A 92 -7.18 -0.36 11.49
C THR A 92 -7.03 -1.65 10.70
N VAL A 93 -6.91 -2.79 11.39
CA VAL A 93 -7.01 -4.10 10.74
C VAL A 93 -8.48 -4.35 10.40
N VAL A 94 -8.78 -4.56 9.12
CA VAL A 94 -10.15 -4.76 8.61
C VAL A 94 -10.43 -6.20 8.19
N ALA A 95 -9.38 -7.00 7.95
CA ALA A 95 -9.48 -8.44 7.72
C ALA A 95 -8.19 -9.14 8.17
N GLY A 96 -8.29 -10.40 8.61
CA GLY A 96 -7.14 -11.16 9.13
C GLY A 96 -6.67 -10.71 10.51
N GLY A 97 -5.35 -10.72 10.74
CA GLY A 97 -4.73 -10.29 12.01
C GLY A 97 -4.77 -11.33 13.14
N ASN A 98 -5.31 -12.53 12.87
CA ASN A 98 -5.38 -13.64 13.83
C ASN A 98 -4.41 -14.78 13.46
N GLY A 99 -3.27 -14.42 12.85
CA GLY A 99 -2.30 -15.36 12.31
C GLY A 99 -2.74 -16.03 11.01
N GLN A 100 -1.82 -16.82 10.46
CA GLN A 100 -2.03 -17.58 9.23
C GLN A 100 -3.10 -18.66 9.41
N GLY A 101 -4.02 -18.80 8.47
CA GLY A 101 -4.96 -19.92 8.47
C GLY A 101 -6.15 -19.76 7.52
N ASP A 102 -7.11 -20.67 7.67
CA ASP A 102 -8.32 -20.81 6.85
C ASP A 102 -9.62 -20.54 7.63
N ARG A 103 -9.52 -20.10 8.89
CA ARG A 103 -10.68 -19.67 9.68
C ARG A 103 -11.20 -18.33 9.15
N LEU A 104 -12.49 -18.05 9.41
CA LEU A 104 -13.19 -16.84 8.96
C LEU A 104 -12.50 -15.51 9.33
N ASN A 105 -11.69 -15.48 10.39
CA ASN A 105 -10.95 -14.31 10.85
C ASN A 105 -9.44 -14.38 10.59
N GLN A 106 -8.99 -15.34 9.79
CA GLN A 106 -7.58 -15.53 9.42
C GLN A 106 -7.40 -15.29 7.92
N LEU A 107 -6.21 -14.84 7.52
CA LEU A 107 -5.78 -14.83 6.13
C LEU A 107 -4.50 -15.65 6.01
N ASN A 108 -4.08 -15.93 4.78
CA ASN A 108 -2.84 -16.61 4.50
C ASN A 108 -2.15 -15.91 3.33
N CYS A 109 -1.12 -15.13 3.65
CA CYS A 109 -0.36 -14.31 2.69
C CYS A 109 -1.25 -13.56 1.68
N PRO A 110 -2.12 -12.64 2.14
CA PRO A 110 -2.97 -11.89 1.22
C PRO A 110 -2.11 -11.09 0.23
N ALA A 111 -2.33 -11.32 -1.06
CA ALA A 111 -1.61 -10.61 -2.13
C ALA A 111 -2.39 -9.37 -2.57
N HIS A 112 -3.51 -9.54 -3.26
CA HIS A 112 -4.33 -8.44 -3.77
C HIS A 112 -5.54 -8.12 -2.87
N VAL A 113 -5.91 -6.83 -2.86
CA VAL A 113 -7.13 -6.30 -2.23
C VAL A 113 -7.87 -5.45 -3.26
N PHE A 114 -9.19 -5.58 -3.30
CA PHE A 114 -10.08 -4.72 -4.07
C PHE A 114 -11.22 -4.27 -3.15
N VAL A 115 -11.71 -3.05 -3.36
CA VAL A 115 -12.86 -2.50 -2.64
C VAL A 115 -13.99 -2.28 -3.63
N ASP A 116 -15.18 -2.77 -3.29
CA ASP A 116 -16.38 -2.55 -4.09
C ASP A 116 -16.98 -1.14 -3.88
N ARG A 117 -18.08 -0.85 -4.59
CA ARG A 117 -18.76 0.45 -4.49
C ARG A 117 -19.45 0.68 -3.14
N ASP A 118 -19.68 -0.37 -2.37
CA ASP A 118 -20.29 -0.31 -1.04
C ASP A 118 -19.22 -0.19 0.05
N HIS A 119 -17.95 -0.03 -0.34
CA HIS A 119 -16.78 0.06 0.54
C HIS A 119 -16.48 -1.23 1.31
N SER A 120 -16.93 -2.38 0.80
CA SER A 120 -16.56 -3.68 1.34
C SER A 120 -15.21 -4.15 0.74
N VAL A 121 -14.41 -4.83 1.57
CA VAL A 121 -13.02 -5.26 1.33
C VAL A 121 -12.93 -6.78 1.36
#